data_AF-H0XE88-F1
#
_entry.id   AF-H0XE88-F1
#
_cell.length_a   1.000
_cell.length_b   1.000
_cell.length_c   1.000
_cell.angle_alpha   90.00
_cell.angle_beta   90.00
_cell.angle_gamma   90.00
#
_symmetry.space_group_name_H-M   'P 1'
#
loop_
_entity.id
_entity.type
_entity.pdbx_description
1 polymer ?
#
loop_
_entity_poly.entity_id
_entity_poly.type
_entity_poly.pdbx_seq_one_letter_code
_entity_poly.pdbx_strand_id
1 'polypeptide(L)'
;ATKAHIKLNTKKLYQADGYAVKELLKITSVLYNAMKTKGMEGSQIGEEDISKFKFDLGSKIADLKAARQLASEITSKGASLYDLLGKEVELREMRTEAIGRPLEINETEKVIRIAIKEILTQVQKTKDLLNNVASDEANLEAKIEKRKLELERNRKRLQTLQSVRPAFMDEYEKIEEELQKQYDIYLEKFRNLTYLEQQLEDHHRMEQERFEEAENTLRLMQNKLKEEEKRLLKSGSNDGSDIEIQEDDESDSELEERRLSKPRTAMEVLMQGRPSKRVVGTMQGGDSDDEDDSEDSEIDMEDDEEDDDDLEDESIALSPAKPSRRVRKPEPLDESDNDF
;
A
#
# COMPACT_ATOMS: atom_id res chain seq x y z
N ALA A 1 81.47 -41.31 62.82
CA ALA A 1 81.11 -40.21 61.90
C ALA A 1 79.71 -39.66 62.24
N THR A 2 79.53 -39.15 63.46
CA THR A 2 78.20 -38.83 64.03
C THR A 2 78.29 -37.67 65.03
N LYS A 3 79.02 -36.60 64.69
CA LYS A 3 78.97 -35.32 65.44
C LYS A 3 78.85 -34.06 64.57
N ALA A 4 78.99 -34.15 63.25
CA ALA A 4 78.86 -33.01 62.34
C ALA A 4 77.59 -33.04 61.46
N HIS A 5 76.70 -34.03 61.64
CA HIS A 5 75.49 -34.26 60.81
C HIS A 5 75.71 -34.29 59.27
N ILE A 6 76.95 -34.43 58.79
CA ILE A 6 77.25 -34.61 57.37
C ILE A 6 77.21 -36.10 57.04
N LYS A 7 76.23 -36.53 56.23
CA LYS A 7 76.16 -37.89 55.69
C LYS A 7 77.05 -38.02 54.44
N LEU A 8 78.08 -38.84 54.54
CA LEU A 8 79.00 -39.15 53.44
C LEU A 8 78.77 -40.56 52.93
N ASN A 9 78.84 -40.75 51.62
CA ASN A 9 78.83 -42.09 51.03
C ASN A 9 80.25 -42.66 51.00
N THR A 10 80.56 -43.57 51.94
CA THR A 10 81.90 -44.16 52.10
C THR A 10 82.35 -44.95 50.88
N LYS A 11 81.44 -45.62 50.16
CA LYS A 11 81.77 -46.37 48.93
C LYS A 11 82.30 -45.43 47.84
N LYS A 12 81.66 -44.27 47.65
CA LYS A 12 82.10 -43.25 46.68
C LYS A 12 83.38 -42.55 47.11
N LEU A 13 83.61 -42.41 48.42
CA LEU A 13 84.84 -41.85 48.95
C LEU A 13 86.04 -42.79 48.69
N TYR A 14 85.86 -44.09 48.87
CA TYR A 14 86.93 -45.10 48.63
C TYR A 14 87.23 -45.35 47.15
N GLN A 15 86.30 -45.06 46.24
CA GLN A 15 86.51 -45.21 44.78
C GLN A 15 87.58 -44.25 44.23
N ALA A 16 87.92 -43.17 44.96
CA ALA A 16 89.01 -42.24 44.64
C ALA A 16 88.95 -41.62 43.23
N ASP A 17 87.77 -41.54 42.63
CA ASP A 17 87.51 -40.93 41.34
C ASP A 17 86.75 -39.59 41.48
N GLY A 18 86.21 -39.05 40.38
CA GLY A 18 85.44 -37.80 40.39
C GLY A 18 84.22 -37.81 41.32
N TYR A 19 83.71 -38.98 41.73
CA TYR A 19 82.63 -39.06 42.72
C TYR A 19 83.13 -38.86 44.15
N ALA A 20 84.39 -39.17 44.47
CA ALA A 20 84.99 -38.90 45.77
C ALA A 20 85.10 -37.39 46.03
N VAL A 21 85.44 -36.61 44.99
CA VAL A 21 85.50 -35.13 45.06
C VAL A 21 84.15 -34.52 45.46
N LYS A 22 83.04 -35.07 44.95
CA LYS A 22 81.68 -34.61 45.30
C LYS A 22 81.33 -34.88 46.77
N GLU A 23 81.85 -35.97 47.34
CA GLU A 23 81.64 -36.27 48.77
C GLU A 23 82.54 -35.41 49.67
N LEU A 24 83.80 -35.16 49.27
CA LEU A 24 84.70 -34.24 49.99
C LEU A 24 84.21 -32.79 49.94
N LEU A 25 83.58 -32.36 48.84
CA LEU A 25 83.03 -31.02 48.68
C LEU A 25 81.97 -30.68 49.74
N LYS A 26 81.22 -31.68 50.23
CA LYS A 26 80.24 -31.49 51.31
C LYS A 26 80.91 -31.06 52.61
N ILE A 27 82.12 -31.55 52.88
CA ILE A 27 82.88 -31.20 54.08
C ILE A 27 83.55 -29.83 53.90
N THR A 28 84.21 -29.63 52.76
CA THR A 28 84.94 -28.38 52.50
C THR A 28 84.01 -27.19 52.33
N SER A 29 82.80 -27.35 51.78
CA SER A 29 81.81 -26.26 51.72
C SER A 29 81.38 -25.80 53.11
N VAL A 30 81.13 -26.73 54.04
CA VAL A 30 80.77 -26.39 55.42
C VAL A 30 81.93 -25.67 56.12
N LEU A 31 83.16 -26.16 55.96
CA LEU A 31 84.36 -25.52 56.53
C LEU A 31 84.65 -24.15 55.90
N TYR A 32 84.49 -24.02 54.59
CA TYR A 32 84.69 -22.77 53.86
C TYR A 32 83.68 -21.71 54.28
N ASN A 33 82.41 -22.08 54.42
CA ASN A 33 81.38 -21.17 54.92
C ASN A 33 81.68 -20.73 56.36
N ALA A 34 82.10 -21.66 57.23
CA ALA A 34 82.50 -21.33 58.60
C ALA A 34 83.75 -20.41 58.66
N MET A 35 84.71 -20.58 57.75
CA MET A 35 85.86 -19.68 57.63
C MET A 35 85.47 -18.31 57.09
N LYS A 36 84.58 -18.23 56.09
CA LYS A 36 84.11 -16.97 55.53
C LYS A 36 83.32 -16.15 56.55
N THR A 37 82.53 -16.79 57.41
CA THR A 37 81.83 -16.11 58.51
C THR A 37 82.78 -15.60 59.60
N LYS A 38 83.95 -16.22 59.78
CA LYS A 38 84.93 -15.83 60.81
C LYS A 38 86.02 -14.86 60.30
N GLY A 39 86.24 -14.79 58.99
CA GLY A 39 87.19 -13.91 58.33
C GLY A 39 86.69 -12.49 58.05
N MET A 40 85.49 -12.14 58.50
CA MET A 40 84.85 -10.82 58.29
C MET A 40 84.83 -9.94 59.55
N GLU A 41 85.39 -10.41 60.67
CA GLU A 41 85.44 -9.67 61.94
C GLU A 41 86.81 -9.05 62.27
N GLY A 42 87.77 -9.03 61.33
CA GLY A 42 89.10 -8.51 61.64
C GLY A 42 89.93 -8.11 60.44
N SER A 43 89.58 -7.00 59.79
CA SER A 43 90.59 -6.12 59.21
C SER A 43 90.06 -4.74 58.86
N GLN A 44 90.61 -3.74 59.55
CA GLN A 44 90.96 -2.41 59.05
C GLN A 44 89.82 -1.47 58.62
N ILE A 45 89.56 -0.52 59.54
CA ILE A 45 89.10 0.84 59.26
C ILE A 45 90.13 1.46 58.28
N GLY A 46 89.80 1.43 56.99
CA GLY A 46 90.47 2.19 55.93
C GLY A 46 89.49 3.16 55.32
N GLU A 47 89.82 4.44 55.34
CA GLU A 47 89.03 5.59 54.86
C GLU A 47 88.88 5.63 53.32
N GLU A 48 88.47 4.54 52.66
CA GLU A 48 88.35 4.49 51.18
C GLU A 48 87.01 3.98 50.65
N ASP A 49 85.95 3.94 51.47
CA ASP A 49 84.61 3.49 51.00
C ASP A 49 83.44 4.44 51.32
N ILE A 50 83.72 5.70 51.67
CA ILE A 50 82.67 6.73 51.81
C ILE A 50 82.11 7.15 50.43
N SER A 51 82.80 6.82 49.33
CA SER A 51 82.37 7.13 47.96
C SER A 51 81.83 5.93 47.15
N LYS A 52 81.71 4.73 47.74
CA LYS A 52 81.05 3.56 47.11
C LYS A 52 79.65 3.24 47.63
N PHE A 53 79.19 3.90 48.71
CA PHE A 53 77.77 3.96 49.05
C PHE A 53 77.09 5.09 48.25
N LYS A 54 77.12 5.01 46.91
CA LYS A 54 75.99 5.55 46.16
C LYS A 54 74.81 4.66 46.53
N PHE A 55 74.08 5.09 47.56
CA PHE A 55 72.84 4.49 47.99
C PHE A 55 71.99 4.35 46.74
N ASP A 56 71.84 3.11 46.26
CA ASP A 56 71.14 2.80 45.03
C ASP A 56 69.64 2.89 45.35
N LEU A 57 69.20 4.12 45.62
CA LEU A 57 67.87 4.45 46.09
C LEU A 57 66.85 4.01 45.04
N GLY A 58 67.23 4.01 43.76
CA GLY A 58 66.42 3.56 42.64
C GLY A 58 66.10 2.06 42.66
N SER A 59 67.03 1.18 43.04
CA SER A 59 66.76 -0.27 43.13
C SER A 59 65.88 -0.62 44.33
N LYS A 60 66.03 0.07 45.46
CA LYS A 60 65.16 -0.09 46.64
C LYS A 60 63.85 0.69 46.57
N ILE A 61 63.67 1.61 45.62
CA ILE A 61 62.43 2.39 45.50
C ILE A 61 61.25 1.52 45.07
N ALA A 62 61.51 0.49 44.25
CA ALA A 62 60.52 -0.48 43.83
C ALA A 62 60.05 -1.31 45.03
N ASP A 63 60.99 -1.82 45.83
CA ASP A 63 60.70 -2.55 47.07
C ASP A 63 59.98 -1.68 48.09
N LEU A 64 60.36 -0.40 48.22
CA LEU A 64 59.68 0.55 49.10
C LEU A 64 58.24 0.82 48.64
N LYS A 65 58.00 0.93 47.33
CA LYS A 65 56.66 1.07 46.76
C LYS A 65 55.83 -0.20 46.99
N ALA A 66 56.42 -1.38 46.75
CA ALA A 66 55.76 -2.66 47.00
C ALA A 66 55.43 -2.85 48.49
N ALA A 67 56.34 -2.48 49.39
CA ALA A 67 56.12 -2.52 50.82
C ALA A 67 55.00 -1.58 51.28
N ARG A 68 54.92 -0.36 50.72
CA ARG A 68 53.80 0.57 50.99
C ARG A 68 52.47 0.04 50.47
N GLN A 69 52.47 -0.55 49.27
CA GLN A 69 51.28 -1.17 48.69
C GLN A 69 50.80 -2.34 49.55
N LEU A 70 51.69 -3.24 49.94
CA LEU A 70 51.39 -4.36 50.83
C LEU A 70 50.90 -3.88 52.21
N ALA A 71 51.49 -2.83 52.77
CA ALA A 71 51.01 -2.26 54.03
C ALA A 71 49.58 -1.70 53.90
N SER A 72 49.25 -1.06 52.77
CA SER A 72 47.90 -0.60 52.47
C SER A 72 46.93 -1.77 52.30
N GLU A 73 47.34 -2.83 51.60
CA GLU A 73 46.55 -4.05 51.43
C GLU A 73 46.32 -4.79 52.75
N ILE A 74 47.34 -4.91 53.61
CA ILE A 74 47.20 -5.51 54.94
C ILE A 74 46.17 -4.72 55.76
N THR A 75 46.21 -3.40 55.70
CA THR A 75 45.25 -2.55 56.41
C THR A 75 43.84 -2.72 55.85
N SER A 76 43.69 -2.73 54.51
CA SER A 76 42.40 -2.92 53.84
C SER A 76 41.81 -4.32 54.10
N LYS A 77 42.63 -5.37 53.98
CA LYS A 77 42.22 -6.76 54.27
C LYS A 77 41.94 -6.96 55.74
N GLY A 78 42.70 -6.33 56.63
CA GLY A 78 42.45 -6.33 58.07
C GLY A 78 41.12 -5.69 58.42
N ALA A 79 40.79 -4.53 57.83
CA ALA A 79 39.49 -3.89 58.01
C ALA A 79 38.34 -4.76 57.46
N SER A 80 38.49 -5.29 56.25
CA SER A 80 37.48 -6.19 55.66
C SER A 80 37.30 -7.46 56.50
N LEU A 81 38.38 -8.02 57.06
CA LEU A 81 38.31 -9.19 57.92
C LEU A 81 37.60 -8.86 59.23
N TYR A 82 37.90 -7.72 59.85
CA TYR A 82 37.22 -7.25 61.05
C TYR A 82 35.71 -7.13 60.83
N ASP A 83 35.28 -6.50 59.73
CA ASP A 83 33.87 -6.33 59.40
C ASP A 83 33.17 -7.69 59.14
N LEU A 84 33.86 -8.62 58.47
CA LEU A 84 33.34 -9.96 58.21
C LEU A 84 33.23 -10.79 59.49
N LEU A 85 34.24 -10.75 60.36
CA LEU A 85 34.20 -11.43 61.66
C LEU A 85 33.13 -10.84 62.58
N GLY A 86 32.93 -9.52 62.53
CA GLY A 86 31.87 -8.86 63.29
C GLY A 86 30.47 -9.39 62.93
N LYS A 87 30.26 -9.77 61.67
CA LYS A 87 29.00 -10.36 61.18
C LYS A 87 28.91 -11.88 61.35
N GLU A 88 29.99 -12.57 61.74
CA GLU A 88 30.02 -14.04 61.75
C GLU A 88 28.99 -14.63 62.73
N VAL A 89 28.69 -13.97 63.85
CA VAL A 89 27.69 -14.46 64.82
C VAL A 89 26.31 -14.53 64.17
N GLU A 90 25.87 -13.45 63.51
CA GLU A 90 24.59 -13.39 62.81
C GLU A 90 24.57 -14.32 61.59
N LEU A 91 25.64 -14.33 60.79
CA LEU A 91 25.76 -15.21 59.63
C LEU A 91 25.74 -16.70 60.03
N ARG A 92 26.36 -17.05 61.16
CA ARG A 92 26.35 -18.40 61.70
C ARG A 92 24.97 -18.80 62.19
N GLU A 93 24.27 -17.90 62.87
CA GLU A 93 22.89 -18.14 63.31
C GLU A 93 21.98 -18.36 62.11
N MET A 94 21.98 -17.45 61.13
CA MET A 94 21.19 -17.59 59.90
C MET A 94 21.52 -18.87 59.12
N ARG A 95 22.80 -19.22 59.01
CA ARG A 95 23.23 -20.47 58.36
C ARG A 95 22.73 -21.69 59.12
N THR A 96 22.83 -21.68 60.45
CA THR A 96 22.36 -22.80 61.29
C THR A 96 20.84 -22.94 61.23
N GLU A 97 20.11 -21.81 61.22
CA GLU A 97 18.67 -21.78 61.03
C GLU A 97 18.29 -22.33 59.65
N ALA A 98 18.92 -21.85 58.58
CA ALA A 98 18.64 -22.28 57.21
C ALA A 98 18.95 -23.77 56.99
N ILE A 99 20.06 -24.28 57.55
CA ILE A 99 20.42 -25.71 57.48
C ILE A 99 19.51 -26.57 58.38
N GLY A 100 19.07 -26.00 59.51
CA GLY A 100 18.18 -26.67 60.47
C GLY A 100 16.73 -26.77 60.00
N ARG A 101 16.34 -26.00 58.98
CA ARG A 101 15.01 -26.11 58.38
C ARG A 101 14.87 -27.49 57.71
N PRO A 102 13.92 -28.33 58.15
CA PRO A 102 13.67 -29.59 57.47
C PRO A 102 13.23 -29.31 56.03
N LEU A 103 13.81 -30.03 55.07
CA LEU A 103 13.38 -29.93 53.68
C LEU A 103 11.90 -30.34 53.58
N GLU A 104 11.04 -29.42 53.14
CA GLU A 104 9.61 -29.67 52.90
C GLU A 104 9.43 -30.45 51.59
N ILE A 105 9.97 -31.68 51.56
CA ILE A 105 9.95 -32.57 50.40
C ILE A 105 8.51 -32.82 49.92
N ASN A 106 7.57 -32.96 50.85
CA ASN A 106 6.17 -33.23 50.53
C ASN A 106 5.47 -32.03 49.85
N GLU A 107 5.77 -30.80 50.28
CA GLU A 107 5.17 -29.60 49.67
C GLU A 107 5.79 -29.34 48.29
N THR A 108 7.11 -29.47 48.18
CA THR A 108 7.80 -29.38 46.88
C THR A 108 7.31 -30.46 45.91
N GLU A 109 7.11 -31.69 46.35
CA GLU A 109 6.51 -32.76 45.55
C GLU A 109 5.09 -32.41 45.10
N LYS A 110 4.26 -31.86 46.00
CA LYS A 110 2.89 -31.45 45.68
C LYS A 110 2.87 -30.34 44.62
N VAL A 111 3.71 -29.32 44.76
CA VAL A 111 3.85 -28.23 43.77
C VAL A 111 4.30 -28.79 42.42
N ILE A 112 5.28 -29.69 42.40
CA ILE A 112 5.74 -30.36 41.17
C ILE A 112 4.60 -31.18 40.53
N ARG A 113 3.82 -31.91 41.33
CA ARG A 113 2.68 -32.68 40.83
C ARG A 113 1.60 -31.78 40.23
N ILE A 114 1.35 -30.60 40.81
CA ILE A 114 0.41 -29.62 40.25
C ILE A 114 0.94 -29.08 38.93
N ALA A 115 2.22 -28.68 38.87
CA ALA A 115 2.84 -28.17 37.64
C ALA A 115 2.82 -29.22 36.52
N ILE A 116 3.07 -30.50 36.82
CA ILE A 116 2.96 -31.60 35.85
C ILE A 116 1.53 -31.71 35.33
N LYS A 117 0.52 -31.66 36.21
CA LYS A 117 -0.89 -31.73 35.78
C LYS A 117 -1.25 -30.55 34.89
N GLU A 118 -0.84 -29.35 35.24
CA GLU A 118 -1.09 -28.15 34.44
C GLU A 118 -0.47 -28.27 33.04
N ILE A 119 0.80 -28.68 32.95
CA ILE A 119 1.48 -28.92 31.66
C ILE A 119 0.74 -30.01 30.86
N LEU A 120 0.32 -31.11 31.49
CA LEU A 120 -0.44 -32.16 30.80
C LEU A 120 -1.77 -31.63 30.25
N THR A 121 -2.49 -30.79 31.01
CA THR A 121 -3.72 -30.16 30.50
C THR A 121 -3.43 -29.21 29.34
N GLN A 122 -2.31 -28.47 29.38
CA GLN A 122 -1.92 -27.58 28.29
C GLN A 122 -1.56 -28.37 27.04
N VAL A 123 -0.81 -29.47 27.18
CA VAL A 123 -0.49 -30.40 26.07
C VAL A 123 -1.76 -30.95 25.44
N GLN A 124 -2.75 -31.36 26.25
CA GLN A 124 -4.01 -31.87 25.73
C GLN A 124 -4.78 -30.78 24.97
N LYS A 125 -4.89 -29.55 25.51
CA LYS A 125 -5.52 -28.41 24.82
C LYS A 125 -4.84 -28.12 23.47
N THR A 126 -3.50 -28.10 23.43
CA THR A 126 -2.76 -27.88 22.18
C THR A 126 -3.00 -29.01 21.18
N LYS A 127 -3.11 -30.25 21.65
CA LYS A 127 -3.44 -31.39 20.79
C LYS A 127 -4.84 -31.27 20.19
N ASP A 128 -5.82 -30.86 20.99
CA ASP A 128 -7.20 -30.67 20.53
C ASP A 128 -7.28 -29.52 19.50
N LEU A 129 -6.58 -28.40 19.75
CA LEU A 129 -6.45 -27.32 18.78
C LEU A 129 -5.82 -27.79 17.47
N LEU A 130 -4.76 -28.60 17.54
CA LEU A 130 -4.10 -29.15 16.36
C LEU A 130 -5.05 -30.04 15.54
N ASN A 131 -5.87 -30.86 16.20
CA ASN A 131 -6.86 -31.70 15.52
C ASN A 131 -7.94 -30.84 14.83
N ASN A 132 -8.39 -29.77 15.47
CA ASN A 132 -9.35 -28.83 14.88
C ASN A 132 -8.76 -28.17 13.63
N VAL A 133 -7.52 -27.67 13.72
CA VAL A 133 -6.81 -27.08 12.57
C VAL A 133 -6.67 -28.08 11.43
N ALA A 134 -6.33 -29.35 11.72
CA ALA A 134 -6.24 -30.39 10.69
C ALA A 134 -7.59 -30.68 10.02
N SER A 135 -8.69 -30.66 10.78
CA SER A 135 -10.05 -30.79 10.25
C SER A 135 -10.43 -29.58 9.37
N ASP A 136 -10.12 -28.37 9.81
CA ASP A 136 -10.40 -27.14 9.07
C ASP A 136 -9.58 -27.07 7.77
N GLU A 137 -8.32 -27.48 7.81
CA GLU A 137 -7.46 -27.60 6.63
C GLU A 137 -8.04 -28.58 5.62
N ALA A 138 -8.46 -29.77 6.05
CA ALA A 138 -9.09 -30.75 5.16
C ALA A 138 -10.40 -30.23 4.54
N ASN A 139 -11.22 -29.53 5.33
CA ASN A 139 -12.47 -28.92 4.87
C ASN A 139 -12.21 -27.80 3.85
N LEU A 140 -11.20 -26.96 4.09
CA LEU A 140 -10.82 -25.89 3.17
C LEU A 140 -10.23 -26.46 1.87
N GLU A 141 -9.40 -27.49 1.95
CA GLU A 141 -8.85 -28.14 0.76
C GLU A 141 -9.96 -28.74 -0.11
N ALA A 142 -10.95 -29.41 0.50
CA ALA A 142 -12.13 -29.92 -0.21
C ALA A 142 -12.94 -28.80 -0.88
N LYS A 143 -13.12 -27.66 -0.21
CA LYS A 143 -13.78 -26.48 -0.81
C LYS A 143 -12.97 -25.91 -1.97
N ILE A 144 -11.66 -25.81 -1.82
CA ILE A 144 -10.74 -25.31 -2.85
C ILE A 144 -10.80 -26.21 -4.09
N GLU A 145 -10.72 -27.53 -3.92
CA GLU A 145 -10.81 -28.48 -5.04
C GLU A 145 -12.16 -28.41 -5.75
N LYS A 146 -13.27 -28.34 -5.01
CA LYS A 146 -14.59 -28.12 -5.61
C LYS A 146 -14.64 -26.84 -6.45
N ARG A 147 -14.11 -25.73 -5.92
CA ARG A 147 -14.05 -24.45 -6.64
C ARG A 147 -13.13 -24.49 -7.87
N LYS A 148 -12.00 -25.18 -7.79
CA LYS A 148 -11.09 -25.39 -8.94
C LYS A 148 -11.79 -26.13 -10.06
N LEU A 149 -12.53 -27.21 -9.76
CA LEU A 149 -13.28 -27.99 -10.75
C LEU A 149 -14.41 -27.15 -11.39
N GLU A 150 -15.17 -26.40 -10.59
CA GLU A 150 -16.20 -25.48 -11.08
C GLU A 150 -15.60 -24.43 -12.02
N LEU A 151 -14.47 -23.84 -11.63
CA LEU A 151 -13.76 -22.84 -12.41
C LEU A 151 -13.20 -23.42 -13.71
N GLU A 152 -12.67 -24.65 -13.70
CA GLU A 152 -12.22 -25.33 -14.91
C GLU A 152 -13.39 -25.59 -15.88
N ARG A 153 -14.52 -26.06 -15.35
CA ARG A 153 -15.75 -26.27 -16.15
C ARG A 153 -16.23 -24.96 -16.78
N ASN A 154 -16.26 -23.89 -16.00
CA ASN A 154 -16.69 -22.57 -16.48
C ASN A 154 -15.70 -22.00 -17.52
N ARG A 155 -14.39 -22.18 -17.31
CA ARG A 155 -13.37 -21.82 -18.31
C ARG A 155 -13.57 -22.57 -19.62
N LYS A 156 -13.80 -23.89 -19.57
CA LYS A 156 -14.11 -24.69 -20.77
C LYS A 156 -15.38 -24.19 -21.45
N ARG A 157 -16.45 -23.92 -20.70
CA ARG A 157 -17.71 -23.37 -21.24
C ARG A 157 -17.48 -22.01 -21.91
N LEU A 158 -16.72 -21.13 -21.27
CA LEU A 158 -16.37 -19.81 -21.83
C LEU A 158 -15.58 -19.96 -23.12
N GLN A 159 -14.58 -20.85 -23.16
CA GLN A 159 -13.79 -21.10 -24.35
C GLN A 159 -14.66 -21.62 -25.50
N THR A 160 -15.58 -22.56 -25.23
CA THR A 160 -16.55 -23.02 -26.24
C THR A 160 -17.41 -21.86 -26.72
N LEU A 161 -17.95 -21.03 -25.82
CA LEU A 161 -18.80 -19.91 -26.18
C LEU A 161 -18.05 -18.84 -27.01
N GLN A 162 -16.78 -18.59 -26.70
CA GLN A 162 -15.92 -17.68 -27.46
C GLN A 162 -15.54 -18.23 -28.84
N SER A 163 -15.39 -19.56 -28.96
CA SER A 163 -15.08 -20.20 -30.24
C SER A 163 -16.27 -20.22 -31.20
N VAL A 164 -17.49 -20.14 -30.65
CA VAL A 164 -18.71 -20.14 -31.46
C VAL A 164 -19.04 -18.70 -31.85
N ARG A 165 -19.06 -18.46 -33.16
CA ARG A 165 -19.53 -17.20 -33.73
C ARG A 165 -21.04 -17.04 -33.43
N PRO A 166 -21.50 -15.90 -32.88
CA PRO A 166 -22.92 -15.70 -32.60
C PRO A 166 -23.76 -15.78 -33.89
N ALA A 167 -24.91 -16.45 -33.83
CA ALA A 167 -25.74 -16.76 -35.00
C ALA A 167 -26.19 -15.53 -35.80
N PHE A 168 -26.42 -14.40 -35.11
CA PHE A 168 -26.87 -13.15 -35.74
C PHE A 168 -25.73 -12.30 -36.32
N MET A 169 -24.46 -12.68 -36.13
CA MET A 169 -23.34 -11.89 -36.66
C MET A 169 -23.34 -11.84 -38.17
N ASP A 170 -23.70 -12.94 -38.84
CA ASP A 170 -23.74 -13.00 -40.30
C ASP A 170 -24.86 -12.10 -40.86
N GLU A 171 -26.01 -12.05 -40.18
CA GLU A 171 -27.10 -11.15 -40.53
C GLU A 171 -26.73 -9.69 -40.28
N TYR A 172 -26.05 -9.41 -39.16
CA TYR A 172 -25.54 -8.08 -38.84
C TYR A 172 -24.58 -7.57 -39.91
N GLU A 173 -23.53 -8.34 -40.24
CA GLU A 173 -22.55 -7.96 -41.26
C GLU A 173 -23.20 -7.75 -42.63
N LYS A 174 -24.19 -8.58 -43.00
CA LYS A 174 -24.95 -8.41 -44.23
C LYS A 174 -25.77 -7.12 -44.25
N ILE A 175 -26.42 -6.78 -43.13
CA ILE A 175 -27.20 -5.54 -43.01
C ILE A 175 -26.26 -4.33 -43.02
N GLU A 176 -25.10 -4.42 -42.39
CA GLU A 176 -24.08 -3.36 -42.40
C GLU A 176 -23.59 -3.09 -43.82
N GLU A 177 -23.28 -4.12 -44.60
CA GLU A 177 -22.91 -3.97 -46.02
C GLU A 177 -24.04 -3.32 -46.84
N GLU A 178 -25.29 -3.72 -46.61
CA GLU A 178 -26.43 -3.14 -47.31
C GLU A 178 -26.63 -1.67 -46.92
N LEU A 179 -26.49 -1.33 -45.64
CA LEU A 179 -26.56 0.04 -45.15
C LEU A 179 -25.50 0.91 -45.84
N GLN A 180 -24.29 0.40 -46.00
CA GLN A 180 -23.22 1.13 -46.67
C GLN A 180 -23.55 1.39 -48.15
N LYS A 181 -24.07 0.40 -48.88
CA LYS A 181 -24.53 0.58 -50.27
C LYS A 181 -25.67 1.61 -50.37
N GLN A 182 -26.64 1.56 -49.46
CA GLN A 182 -27.74 2.52 -49.43
C GLN A 182 -27.25 3.94 -49.12
N TYR A 183 -26.25 4.08 -48.26
CA TYR A 183 -25.66 5.38 -47.95
C TYR A 183 -24.96 6.00 -49.17
N ASP A 184 -24.23 5.21 -49.96
CA ASP A 184 -23.61 5.68 -51.20
C ASP A 184 -24.66 6.17 -52.21
N ILE A 185 -25.73 5.41 -52.41
CA ILE A 185 -26.86 5.79 -53.28
C ILE A 185 -27.53 7.07 -52.76
N TYR A 186 -27.72 7.18 -51.44
CA TYR A 186 -28.28 8.37 -50.83
C TYR A 186 -27.43 9.61 -51.10
N LEU A 187 -26.10 9.52 -50.95
CA LEU A 187 -25.19 10.63 -51.21
C LEU A 187 -25.25 11.09 -52.68
N GLU A 188 -25.30 10.16 -53.62
CA GLU A 188 -25.43 10.48 -55.04
C GLU A 188 -26.75 11.20 -55.32
N LYS A 189 -27.87 10.65 -54.81
CA LYS A 189 -29.19 11.26 -54.96
C LYS A 189 -29.27 12.63 -54.30
N PHE A 190 -28.70 12.78 -53.11
CA PHE A 190 -28.64 14.05 -52.39
C PHE A 190 -27.88 15.09 -53.20
N ARG A 191 -26.69 14.74 -53.73
CA ARG A 191 -25.91 15.64 -54.58
C ARG A 191 -26.66 16.05 -55.85
N ASN A 192 -27.32 15.11 -56.50
CA ASN A 192 -28.12 15.39 -57.69
C ASN A 192 -29.32 16.29 -57.36
N LEU A 193 -30.00 16.04 -56.25
CA LEU A 193 -31.13 16.85 -55.79
C LEU A 193 -30.68 18.29 -55.52
N THR A 194 -29.62 18.49 -54.72
CA THR A 194 -29.08 19.83 -54.43
C THR A 194 -28.70 20.59 -55.71
N TYR A 195 -28.12 19.89 -56.69
CA TYR A 195 -27.79 20.50 -57.97
C TYR A 195 -29.01 20.92 -58.79
N LEU A 196 -30.07 20.09 -58.81
CA LEU A 196 -31.31 20.41 -59.50
C LEU A 196 -32.08 21.53 -58.81
N GLU A 197 -32.11 21.54 -57.48
CA GLU A 197 -32.69 22.63 -56.68
C GLU A 197 -32.00 23.96 -56.99
N GLN A 198 -30.66 23.98 -57.02
CA GLN A 198 -29.90 25.17 -57.38
C GLN A 198 -30.21 25.67 -58.80
N GLN A 199 -30.26 24.77 -59.79
CA GLN A 199 -30.61 25.16 -61.17
C GLN A 199 -32.02 25.74 -61.28
N LEU A 200 -32.96 25.20 -60.49
CA LEU A 200 -34.34 25.66 -60.48
C LEU A 200 -34.44 27.04 -59.83
N GLU A 201 -33.70 27.29 -58.74
CA GLU A 201 -33.56 28.62 -58.14
C GLU A 201 -32.93 29.63 -59.12
N ASP A 202 -31.88 29.22 -59.85
CA ASP A 202 -31.25 30.05 -60.87
C ASP A 202 -32.21 30.40 -62.02
N HIS A 203 -33.01 29.44 -62.48
CA HIS A 203 -34.03 29.68 -63.51
C HIS A 203 -35.10 30.65 -63.04
N HIS A 204 -35.63 30.46 -61.83
CA HIS A 204 -36.60 31.39 -61.24
C HIS A 204 -36.01 32.79 -61.07
N ARG A 205 -34.73 32.91 -60.68
CA ARG A 205 -34.04 34.21 -60.60
C ARG A 205 -33.95 34.89 -61.97
N MET A 206 -33.52 34.16 -63.01
CA MET A 206 -33.43 34.69 -64.37
C MET A 206 -34.79 35.09 -64.94
N GLU A 207 -35.84 34.32 -64.66
CA GLU A 207 -37.21 34.64 -65.10
C GLU A 207 -37.74 35.88 -64.39
N GLN A 208 -37.46 36.02 -63.09
CA GLN A 208 -37.79 37.20 -62.31
C GLN A 208 -37.05 38.45 -62.82
N GLU A 209 -35.74 38.36 -63.09
CA GLU A 209 -34.95 39.45 -63.68
C GLU A 209 -35.52 39.87 -65.05
N ARG A 210 -35.87 38.91 -65.91
CA ARG A 210 -36.51 39.21 -67.20
C ARG A 210 -37.86 39.88 -67.06
N PHE A 211 -38.66 39.44 -66.09
CA PHE A 211 -39.96 40.04 -65.80
C PHE A 211 -39.78 41.49 -65.34
N GLU A 212 -38.83 41.75 -64.44
CA GLU A 212 -38.49 43.09 -63.96
C GLU A 212 -37.93 43.98 -65.08
N GLU A 213 -37.08 43.46 -65.98
CA GLU A 213 -36.60 44.17 -67.16
C GLU A 213 -37.74 44.53 -68.13
N ALA A 214 -38.67 43.62 -68.37
CA ALA A 214 -39.84 43.86 -69.21
C ALA A 214 -40.79 44.89 -68.58
N GLU A 215 -41.03 44.79 -67.27
CA GLU A 215 -41.82 45.77 -66.51
C GLU A 215 -41.16 47.16 -66.58
N ASN A 216 -39.85 47.24 -66.35
CA ASN A 216 -39.08 48.49 -66.46
C ASN A 216 -39.15 49.09 -67.87
N THR A 217 -39.07 48.26 -68.92
CA THR A 217 -39.17 48.70 -70.31
C THR A 217 -40.57 49.21 -70.65
N LEU A 218 -41.61 48.48 -70.23
CA LEU A 218 -42.99 48.89 -70.41
C LEU A 218 -43.28 50.21 -69.66
N ARG A 219 -42.78 50.33 -68.43
CA ARG A 219 -42.88 51.57 -67.63
C ARG A 219 -42.18 52.74 -68.31
N LEU A 220 -41.00 52.53 -68.91
CA LEU A 220 -40.29 53.55 -69.68
C LEU A 220 -41.09 53.97 -70.93
N MET A 221 -41.66 53.01 -71.66
CA MET A 221 -42.50 53.29 -72.84
C MET A 221 -43.78 54.06 -72.45
N GLN A 222 -44.45 53.66 -71.36
CA GLN A 222 -45.62 54.35 -70.83
C GLN A 222 -45.28 55.80 -70.42
N ASN A 223 -44.13 56.00 -69.77
CA ASN A 223 -43.67 57.34 -69.41
C ASN A 223 -43.36 58.20 -70.64
N LYS A 224 -42.73 57.63 -71.68
CA LYS A 224 -42.49 58.33 -72.96
C LYS A 224 -43.80 58.71 -73.66
N LEU A 225 -44.78 57.81 -73.71
CA LEU A 225 -46.10 58.11 -74.27
C LEU A 225 -46.79 59.24 -73.51
N LYS A 226 -46.78 59.21 -72.17
CA LYS A 226 -47.31 60.31 -71.34
C LYS A 226 -46.59 61.64 -71.59
N GLU A 227 -45.27 61.60 -71.82
CA GLU A 227 -44.48 62.79 -72.14
C GLU A 227 -44.79 63.33 -73.55
N GLU A 228 -44.97 62.45 -74.54
CA GLU A 228 -45.38 62.79 -75.90
C GLU A 228 -46.82 63.32 -75.96
N GLU A 229 -47.77 62.73 -75.23
CA GLU A 229 -49.13 63.25 -75.05
C GLU A 229 -49.10 64.66 -74.44
N LYS A 230 -48.32 64.85 -73.36
CA LYS A 230 -48.12 66.17 -72.74
C LYS A 230 -47.48 67.18 -73.69
N ARG A 231 -46.62 66.73 -74.61
CA ARG A 231 -45.96 67.58 -75.61
C ARG A 231 -46.88 67.91 -76.80
N LEU A 232 -47.73 66.97 -77.22
CA LEU A 232 -48.77 67.17 -78.23
C LEU A 232 -49.87 68.11 -77.73
N LEU A 233 -50.32 67.94 -76.47
CA LEU A 233 -51.19 68.90 -75.78
C LEU A 233 -50.56 70.31 -75.66
N LYS A 234 -49.23 70.42 -75.77
CA LYS A 234 -48.51 71.70 -75.71
C LYS A 234 -48.18 72.30 -77.09
N SER A 235 -48.30 71.53 -78.19
CA SER A 235 -47.91 71.95 -79.55
C SER A 235 -49.08 72.03 -80.55
N GLY A 236 -50.27 71.58 -80.18
CA GLY A 236 -51.50 71.81 -80.93
C GLY A 236 -52.53 72.54 -80.06
N SER A 237 -52.90 73.75 -80.49
CA SER A 237 -54.00 74.58 -80.00
C SER A 237 -53.73 75.53 -78.83
N ASN A 238 -53.44 76.77 -79.22
CA ASN A 238 -53.95 77.97 -78.58
C ASN A 238 -55.27 78.33 -79.26
N ASP A 239 -56.40 77.80 -78.79
CA ASP A 239 -57.73 78.43 -78.88
C ASP A 239 -58.69 77.76 -77.90
N GLY A 240 -59.58 78.56 -77.31
CA GLY A 240 -60.28 78.28 -76.07
C GLY A 240 -61.50 77.36 -76.17
N SER A 241 -61.66 76.57 -75.12
CA SER A 241 -62.91 76.15 -74.47
C SER A 241 -62.46 75.22 -73.34
N ASP A 242 -62.47 75.67 -72.09
CA ASP A 242 -63.60 75.44 -71.19
C ASP A 242 -64.14 74.01 -71.29
N ILE A 243 -63.69 73.18 -70.35
CA ILE A 243 -64.37 71.99 -69.86
C ILE A 243 -63.62 71.61 -68.56
N GLU A 244 -64.03 72.24 -67.46
CA GLU A 244 -63.93 71.65 -66.13
C GLU A 244 -64.88 70.44 -66.11
N ILE A 245 -64.38 69.27 -66.51
CA ILE A 245 -64.98 68.00 -66.12
C ILE A 245 -64.31 67.59 -64.81
N GLN A 246 -64.99 67.94 -63.71
CA GLN A 246 -64.90 67.19 -62.46
C GLN A 246 -65.55 65.84 -62.72
N GLU A 247 -64.74 64.85 -63.09
CA GLU A 247 -65.12 63.46 -62.92
C GLU A 247 -64.60 63.02 -61.55
N ASP A 248 -65.56 63.00 -60.62
CA ASP A 248 -65.60 62.11 -59.48
C ASP A 248 -65.27 60.69 -59.96
N ASP A 249 -64.05 60.23 -59.69
CA ASP A 249 -63.77 58.80 -59.65
C ASP A 249 -63.68 58.44 -58.16
N GLU A 250 -64.79 57.90 -57.69
CA GLU A 250 -65.02 57.45 -56.34
C GLU A 250 -63.88 56.54 -55.87
N SER A 251 -63.19 57.01 -54.83
CA SER A 251 -62.53 56.14 -53.88
C SER A 251 -63.60 55.27 -53.20
N ASP A 252 -63.94 54.13 -53.80
CA ASP A 252 -64.69 53.07 -53.11
C ASP A 252 -63.75 51.96 -52.64
N SER A 253 -63.30 52.16 -51.41
CA SER A 253 -62.94 51.08 -50.52
C SER A 253 -64.22 50.41 -50.03
N GLU A 254 -64.46 49.14 -50.38
CA GLU A 254 -64.68 48.03 -49.42
C GLU A 254 -64.96 46.64 -50.05
N LEU A 255 -64.16 45.66 -49.60
CA LEU A 255 -64.51 44.26 -49.25
C LEU A 255 -64.82 43.20 -50.34
N GLU A 256 -63.80 42.38 -50.63
CA GLU A 256 -63.92 40.90 -50.51
C GLU A 256 -62.54 40.27 -50.27
N GLU A 257 -62.43 39.65 -49.10
CA GLU A 257 -61.27 38.98 -48.52
C GLU A 257 -61.07 37.59 -49.13
N ARG A 258 -60.23 37.42 -50.17
CA ARG A 258 -59.81 36.08 -50.64
C ARG A 258 -58.33 35.98 -51.02
N ARG A 259 -57.55 35.56 -50.02
CA ARG A 259 -56.45 34.56 -50.06
C ARG A 259 -55.33 34.76 -51.08
N LEU A 260 -54.29 35.47 -50.63
CA LEU A 260 -52.91 35.33 -51.11
C LEU A 260 -52.37 33.91 -50.80
N SER A 261 -51.91 33.21 -51.83
CA SER A 261 -51.17 31.95 -51.69
C SER A 261 -49.68 32.25 -51.84
N LYS A 262 -48.97 32.30 -50.71
CA LYS A 262 -47.50 32.35 -50.61
C LYS A 262 -46.97 30.92 -50.54
N PRO A 263 -45.96 30.50 -51.31
CA PRO A 263 -45.12 29.40 -50.88
C PRO A 263 -44.08 29.97 -49.91
N ARG A 264 -44.19 29.56 -48.64
CA ARG A 264 -43.21 29.83 -47.60
C ARG A 264 -42.11 28.77 -47.66
N THR A 265 -40.87 29.24 -47.69
CA THR A 265 -39.72 28.58 -47.10
C THR A 265 -40.00 28.21 -45.64
N ALA A 266 -39.72 26.97 -45.26
CA ALA A 266 -39.72 26.52 -43.87
C ALA A 266 -38.70 25.38 -43.71
N MET A 267 -37.45 25.79 -43.49
CA MET A 267 -36.46 24.99 -42.80
C MET A 267 -36.76 25.07 -41.29
N GLU A 268 -36.59 23.93 -40.62
CA GLU A 268 -36.34 23.80 -39.16
C GLU A 268 -37.55 23.92 -38.21
N VAL A 269 -37.98 22.80 -37.59
CA VAL A 269 -38.14 22.69 -36.13
C VAL A 269 -37.98 21.22 -35.67
N LEU A 270 -36.96 21.11 -34.83
CA LEU A 270 -36.55 20.13 -33.82
C LEU A 270 -37.66 19.42 -32.99
N MET A 271 -37.34 18.16 -32.64
CA MET A 271 -37.65 17.40 -31.42
C MET A 271 -38.45 18.04 -30.26
N GLN A 272 -39.36 17.22 -29.70
CA GLN A 272 -39.95 17.16 -28.34
C GLN A 272 -41.49 17.03 -28.47
N GLY A 273 -42.23 16.10 -27.86
CA GLY A 273 -42.01 15.18 -26.76
C GLY A 273 -43.29 15.14 -25.89
N ARG A 274 -43.83 13.93 -25.66
CA ARG A 274 -44.88 13.53 -24.68
C ARG A 274 -46.38 13.61 -25.12
N PRO A 275 -47.32 12.97 -24.37
CA PRO A 275 -47.50 11.52 -24.23
C PRO A 275 -48.97 11.13 -24.50
N SER A 276 -49.23 10.04 -25.25
CA SER A 276 -50.61 9.59 -25.48
C SER A 276 -50.97 8.40 -24.62
N LYS A 277 -51.85 8.66 -23.65
CA LYS A 277 -52.55 7.68 -22.83
C LYS A 277 -53.83 7.30 -23.57
N ARG A 278 -54.02 6.02 -23.93
CA ARG A 278 -55.37 5.48 -24.17
C ARG A 278 -55.41 3.97 -23.98
N VAL A 279 -56.47 3.57 -23.30
CA VAL A 279 -56.85 2.25 -22.79
C VAL A 279 -58.01 1.72 -23.66
N VAL A 280 -58.20 0.40 -23.60
CA VAL A 280 -59.44 -0.38 -23.86
C VAL A 280 -59.59 -1.00 -25.25
N GLY A 281 -59.70 -2.34 -25.24
CA GLY A 281 -60.22 -3.19 -26.31
C GLY A 281 -60.29 -4.66 -25.85
N THR A 282 -61.40 -5.04 -25.22
CA THR A 282 -61.78 -6.40 -24.81
C THR A 282 -62.56 -7.14 -25.90
N MET A 283 -62.59 -8.48 -25.77
CA MET A 283 -63.63 -9.47 -26.17
C MET A 283 -63.29 -10.50 -27.28
N GLN A 284 -63.21 -11.77 -26.83
CA GLN A 284 -63.79 -13.04 -27.37
C GLN A 284 -63.60 -13.41 -28.86
N GLY A 285 -63.29 -14.65 -29.28
CA GLY A 285 -63.19 -15.98 -28.64
C GLY A 285 -63.19 -17.09 -29.72
N GLY A 286 -62.84 -18.33 -29.32
CA GLY A 286 -62.94 -19.57 -30.12
C GLY A 286 -61.64 -20.41 -30.03
N ASP A 287 -61.48 -21.30 -29.05
CA ASP A 287 -62.03 -22.68 -28.95
C ASP A 287 -61.19 -23.72 -29.71
N SER A 288 -60.33 -24.42 -28.97
CA SER A 288 -59.93 -25.81 -29.22
C SER A 288 -59.34 -26.38 -27.93
N ASP A 289 -60.10 -27.26 -27.30
CA ASP A 289 -59.68 -28.19 -26.26
C ASP A 289 -58.41 -28.93 -26.65
N ASP A 290 -57.45 -29.05 -25.73
CA ASP A 290 -56.66 -30.26 -25.54
C ASP A 290 -56.09 -30.24 -24.12
N GLU A 291 -56.52 -31.24 -23.35
CA GLU A 291 -56.07 -31.59 -22.01
C GLU A 291 -54.63 -32.11 -22.09
N ASP A 292 -53.74 -31.61 -21.22
CA ASP A 292 -52.78 -32.49 -20.53
C ASP A 292 -52.12 -31.77 -19.34
N ASP A 293 -52.14 -32.48 -18.22
CA ASP A 293 -51.64 -32.15 -16.90
C ASP A 293 -50.18 -31.65 -16.90
N SER A 294 -49.91 -30.60 -16.13
CA SER A 294 -48.58 -30.34 -15.60
C SER A 294 -48.71 -29.74 -14.21
N GLU A 295 -48.39 -30.61 -13.24
CA GLU A 295 -48.46 -30.41 -11.81
C GLU A 295 -47.66 -29.19 -11.33
N ASP A 296 -48.31 -28.44 -10.46
CA ASP A 296 -47.82 -27.33 -9.65
C ASP A 296 -46.67 -27.81 -8.76
N SER A 297 -45.48 -27.23 -8.89
CA SER A 297 -44.40 -27.41 -7.93
C SER A 297 -44.34 -26.17 -7.04
N GLU A 298 -44.96 -26.29 -5.88
CA GLU A 298 -44.92 -25.34 -4.78
C GLU A 298 -43.46 -25.02 -4.40
N ILE A 299 -43.12 -23.73 -4.41
CA ILE A 299 -41.90 -23.21 -3.78
C ILE A 299 -42.24 -23.04 -2.30
N ASP A 300 -41.79 -24.01 -1.51
CA ASP A 300 -41.72 -23.94 -0.07
C ASP A 300 -40.26 -23.65 0.32
N MET A 301 -40.00 -22.44 0.80
CA MET A 301 -38.74 -22.05 1.45
C MET A 301 -39.13 -21.40 2.77
N GLU A 302 -39.34 -22.27 3.75
CA GLU A 302 -39.43 -21.93 5.16
C GLU A 302 -38.18 -21.17 5.61
N ASP A 303 -38.45 -20.00 6.19
CA ASP A 303 -37.86 -19.36 7.36
C ASP A 303 -36.67 -20.10 8.04
N ASP A 304 -35.53 -19.41 8.15
CA ASP A 304 -34.57 -19.62 9.23
C ASP A 304 -33.86 -18.27 9.53
N GLU A 305 -34.50 -17.56 10.45
CA GLU A 305 -34.03 -16.59 11.44
C GLU A 305 -32.67 -15.88 11.18
N GLU A 306 -32.77 -14.58 10.91
CA GLU A 306 -31.68 -13.61 11.10
C GLU A 306 -31.43 -13.40 12.61
N ASP A 307 -30.40 -14.05 13.16
CA ASP A 307 -29.81 -13.67 14.44
C ASP A 307 -29.02 -12.36 14.27
N ASP A 308 -29.70 -11.23 14.51
CA ASP A 308 -29.10 -9.93 14.80
C ASP A 308 -28.55 -9.93 16.24
N ASP A 309 -27.33 -10.42 16.44
CA ASP A 309 -26.56 -10.18 17.66
C ASP A 309 -25.77 -8.86 17.53
N ASP A 310 -26.43 -7.80 17.98
CA ASP A 310 -25.92 -6.48 18.28
C ASP A 310 -24.83 -6.57 19.37
N LEU A 311 -23.54 -6.52 18.96
CA LEU A 311 -22.43 -6.37 19.92
C LEU A 311 -21.99 -4.92 19.99
N GLU A 312 -22.62 -4.19 20.92
CA GLU A 312 -22.12 -2.95 21.48
C GLU A 312 -20.72 -3.17 22.09
N ASP A 313 -19.71 -2.52 21.51
CA ASP A 313 -18.33 -2.55 21.97
C ASP A 313 -18.16 -1.68 23.24
N GLU A 314 -18.40 -2.29 24.40
CA GLU A 314 -18.16 -1.69 25.72
C GLU A 314 -16.65 -1.70 26.05
N SER A 315 -15.88 -0.81 25.40
CA SER A 315 -14.47 -0.61 25.75
C SER A 315 -14.32 0.39 26.91
N ILE A 316 -14.04 -0.18 28.08
CA ILE A 316 -13.65 0.51 29.32
C ILE A 316 -12.39 1.35 29.08
N ALA A 317 -12.57 2.67 28.96
CA ALA A 317 -11.48 3.65 28.92
C ALA A 317 -10.98 3.97 30.34
N LEU A 318 -9.96 3.27 30.82
CA LEU A 318 -9.15 3.69 31.95
C LEU A 318 -7.95 4.51 31.46
N SER A 319 -8.06 5.83 31.59
CA SER A 319 -6.91 6.74 31.53
C SER A 319 -6.07 6.63 32.80
N PRO A 320 -4.74 6.82 32.72
CA PRO A 320 -4.19 7.94 33.49
C PRO A 320 -3.17 8.78 32.73
N ALA A 321 -3.22 10.06 33.06
CA ALA A 321 -2.45 11.19 32.55
C ALA A 321 -0.93 11.11 32.77
N LYS A 322 -0.13 11.58 31.79
CA LYS A 322 0.58 12.89 31.78
C LYS A 322 1.67 12.97 30.67
N PRO A 323 2.13 14.18 30.29
CA PRO A 323 2.65 14.46 28.95
C PRO A 323 4.18 14.69 28.88
N SER A 324 4.66 14.83 27.64
CA SER A 324 5.89 15.52 27.20
C SER A 324 7.12 14.63 26.93
N ARG A 325 7.49 14.47 25.64
CA ARG A 325 8.65 15.18 25.04
C ARG A 325 8.75 14.89 23.54
N ARG A 326 8.83 15.96 22.74
CA ARG A 326 9.26 15.95 21.32
C ARG A 326 10.64 15.30 21.18
N VAL A 327 10.78 14.39 20.22
CA VAL A 327 12.08 14.02 19.63
C VAL A 327 11.96 14.15 18.11
N ARG A 328 12.95 14.84 17.54
CA ARG A 328 13.08 15.28 16.15
C ARG A 328 13.80 14.20 15.34
N LYS A 329 13.43 14.07 14.05
CA LYS A 329 13.92 13.22 12.93
C LYS A 329 15.38 12.72 12.97
N PRO A 330 15.67 11.65 12.18
CA PRO A 330 16.34 11.89 10.89
C PRO A 330 15.66 11.22 9.68
N GLU A 331 15.75 11.87 8.53
CA GLU A 331 15.40 11.36 7.18
C GLU A 331 16.50 10.44 6.64
N PRO A 332 16.17 9.47 5.76
CA PRO A 332 17.16 8.72 5.01
C PRO A 332 17.55 9.44 3.70
N LEU A 333 18.77 9.14 3.30
CA LEU A 333 19.54 9.61 2.16
C LEU A 333 18.93 9.15 0.83
N ASP A 334 18.94 10.03 -0.18
CA ASP A 334 18.90 9.62 -1.58
C ASP A 334 20.26 9.94 -2.21
N GLU A 335 20.95 8.88 -2.60
CA GLU A 335 22.14 8.88 -3.43
C GLU A 335 21.70 8.85 -4.90
N SER A 336 22.08 9.84 -5.71
CA SER A 336 22.04 9.81 -7.18
C SER A 336 22.63 11.11 -7.71
N ASP A 337 23.50 11.20 -8.70
CA ASP A 337 24.40 10.27 -9.38
C ASP A 337 25.43 11.21 -10.07
N ASN A 338 26.56 10.65 -10.48
CA ASN A 338 27.60 11.37 -11.20
C ASN A 338 27.09 11.92 -12.54
N ASP A 339 27.65 13.06 -12.98
CA ASP A 339 28.36 13.14 -14.26
C ASP A 339 29.04 14.50 -14.44
N PHE A 340 30.33 14.43 -14.80
CA PHE A 340 31.21 15.39 -15.50
C PHE A 340 31.37 16.85 -15.04
#